data_AF-A0A6G6X0A6-F1
#
_entry.id   AF-A0A6G6X0A6-F1
#
_cell.length_a   1.000
_cell.length_b   1.000
_cell.length_c   1.000
_cell.angle_alpha   90.00
_cell.angle_beta   90.00
_cell.angle_gamma   90.00
#
_symmetry.space_group_name_H-M   'P 1'
#
loop_
_entity.id
_entity.type
_entity.pdbx_description
1 polymer ?
#
loop_
_entity_poly.entity_id
_entity_poly.type
_entity_poly.pdbx_seq_one_letter_code
_entity_poly.pdbx_strand_id
1 'polypeptide(L)'
;MVRFAVVLLFAGVVALGPAVAQTPAKDQTQLPQSEEPGQEPQPAAPAAGTEQPPVQPPAAKSGEDLTQPPPADSGDETDTEESSPDDLSYGEIPDVTVIELTDSIARRALDALGLVRDKYKDANLENYESLQDFVDQTDEGKRFEADLKAAGFATVDEWNVAVTSVSFAYSAITENLTDDLTAQITEIEQDSSLAQDMKDRMIKGLKAMIPSENNKKVVQALIDDPAYAEKLKLLAEEGE
;
A
#
# COMPACT_ATOMS: atom_id res chain seq x y z
N MET A 1 -26.88 -9.19 -8.41
CA MET A 1 -25.44 -9.04 -8.69
C MET A 1 -25.00 -7.82 -7.90
N VAL A 2 -24.44 -8.02 -6.71
CA VAL A 2 -23.91 -6.92 -5.89
C VAL A 2 -22.51 -6.64 -6.45
N ARG A 3 -22.34 -5.47 -7.05
CA ARG A 3 -21.07 -5.03 -7.64
C ARG A 3 -20.33 -4.26 -6.56
N PHE A 4 -19.30 -4.87 -5.98
CA PHE A 4 -18.40 -4.19 -5.05
C PHE A 4 -17.43 -3.34 -5.87
N ALA A 5 -17.61 -2.02 -5.86
CA ALA A 5 -16.68 -1.09 -6.47
C ALA A 5 -15.55 -0.78 -5.47
N VAL A 6 -14.43 -1.46 -5.69
CA VAL A 6 -13.04 -1.05 -5.47
C VAL A 6 -12.76 -0.21 -4.23
N VAL A 7 -12.29 -0.92 -3.19
CA VAL A 7 -11.25 -0.37 -2.33
C VAL A 7 -9.97 -0.36 -3.16
N LEU A 8 -9.31 0.79 -3.35
CA LEU A 8 -7.89 0.85 -3.72
C LEU A 8 -7.04 0.38 -2.52
N LEU A 9 -7.27 -0.86 -2.08
CA LEU A 9 -6.38 -1.62 -1.24
C LEU A 9 -5.29 -2.12 -2.18
N PHE A 10 -4.25 -1.32 -2.31
CA PHE A 10 -2.94 -1.76 -2.78
C PHE A 10 -2.40 -2.81 -1.78
N ALA A 11 -2.93 -4.03 -1.88
CA ALA A 11 -2.44 -5.19 -1.15
C ALA A 11 -1.50 -5.94 -2.09
N GLY A 12 -0.20 -5.89 -1.79
CA GLY A 12 0.84 -6.62 -2.49
C GLY A 12 0.51 -8.10 -2.56
N VAL A 13 0.21 -8.59 -3.76
CA VAL A 13 0.18 -10.02 -4.05
C VAL A 13 1.57 -10.42 -4.50
N VAL A 14 2.31 -11.10 -3.63
CA VAL A 14 3.55 -11.79 -3.98
C VAL A 14 3.22 -12.92 -4.95
N ALA A 15 3.31 -12.66 -6.25
CA ALA A 15 3.29 -13.68 -7.27
C ALA A 15 4.73 -14.17 -7.52
N LEU A 16 5.09 -15.31 -6.93
CA LEU A 16 6.27 -16.10 -7.30
C LEU A 16 6.09 -16.63 -8.73
N GLY A 17 6.74 -15.98 -9.70
CA GLY A 17 6.89 -16.46 -11.07
C GLY A 17 8.36 -16.54 -11.46
N PRO A 18 8.85 -17.63 -12.09
CA PRO A 18 10.26 -17.82 -12.35
C PRO A 18 10.74 -16.99 -13.53
N ALA A 19 11.95 -16.44 -13.37
CA ALA A 19 12.69 -15.71 -14.37
C ALA A 19 13.01 -16.54 -15.62
N VAL A 20 12.76 -15.99 -16.82
CA VAL A 20 13.52 -16.29 -18.04
C VAL A 20 13.59 -15.05 -18.97
N ALA A 21 14.77 -14.42 -18.94
CA ALA A 21 15.60 -13.98 -20.08
C ALA A 21 15.13 -12.96 -21.16
N GLN A 22 16.02 -11.96 -21.31
CA GLN A 22 16.61 -11.41 -22.56
C GLN A 22 15.93 -10.25 -23.31
N THR A 23 16.67 -9.14 -23.32
CA THR A 23 16.63 -7.94 -24.18
C THR A 23 16.68 -8.29 -25.68
N PRO A 24 16.35 -7.33 -26.58
CA PRO A 24 17.44 -6.56 -27.17
C PRO A 24 17.17 -5.05 -27.32
N ALA A 25 18.25 -4.30 -27.14
CA ALA A 25 18.39 -2.89 -27.45
C ALA A 25 18.24 -2.61 -28.95
N LYS A 26 17.77 -1.39 -29.28
CA LYS A 26 18.02 -0.72 -30.56
C LYS A 26 18.42 0.74 -30.31
N ASP A 27 19.72 1.01 -30.47
CA ASP A 27 20.30 2.00 -31.39
C ASP A 27 19.29 2.90 -32.16
N GLN A 28 19.50 4.19 -32.42
CA GLN A 28 20.65 5.10 -32.39
C GLN A 28 20.05 6.47 -32.82
N THR A 29 20.53 7.62 -32.33
CA THR A 29 20.87 8.82 -33.14
C THR A 29 21.54 9.85 -32.22
N GLN A 30 22.54 10.51 -32.78
CA GLN A 30 23.73 11.06 -32.16
C GLN A 30 23.73 12.61 -32.24
N LEU A 31 23.96 13.27 -31.09
CA LEU A 31 24.72 14.53 -30.85
C LEU A 31 24.21 15.87 -31.48
N PRO A 32 24.53 17.08 -30.93
CA PRO A 32 25.83 17.41 -30.34
C PRO A 32 25.94 18.38 -29.14
N GLN A 33 27.09 18.17 -28.46
CA GLN A 33 28.08 19.11 -27.92
C GLN A 33 27.78 20.12 -26.80
N SER A 34 28.74 20.05 -25.85
CA SER A 34 29.06 20.86 -24.69
C SER A 34 29.24 22.35 -24.98
N GLU A 35 28.82 23.18 -24.01
CA GLU A 35 29.48 24.42 -23.62
C GLU A 35 29.25 24.64 -22.10
N GLU A 36 30.31 24.44 -21.32
CA GLU A 36 30.55 25.07 -20.01
C GLU A 36 31.60 26.19 -20.26
N PRO A 37 31.69 27.29 -19.47
CA PRO A 37 31.79 27.21 -18.01
C PRO A 37 31.17 28.38 -17.19
N GLY A 38 30.91 28.11 -15.91
CA GLY A 38 30.63 29.13 -14.90
C GLY A 38 31.01 28.66 -13.50
N GLN A 39 32.22 29.02 -13.03
CA GLN A 39 32.64 29.13 -11.62
C GLN A 39 31.64 30.02 -10.84
N GLU A 40 31.38 29.95 -9.53
CA GLU A 40 31.90 29.32 -8.31
C GLU A 40 30.78 29.54 -7.23
N PRO A 41 30.72 28.86 -6.05
CA PRO A 41 31.72 29.03 -5.00
C PRO A 41 32.08 27.79 -4.17
N GLN A 42 33.31 27.81 -3.65
CA GLN A 42 33.90 26.88 -2.69
C GLN A 42 33.17 26.87 -1.33
N PRO A 43 33.17 25.72 -0.63
CA PRO A 43 33.29 25.69 0.83
C PRO A 43 34.71 25.25 1.26
N ALA A 44 35.28 26.02 2.18
CA ALA A 44 36.56 25.77 2.82
C ALA A 44 36.56 24.49 3.69
N ALA A 45 37.70 23.79 3.70
CA ALA A 45 37.99 22.61 4.51
C ALA A 45 38.11 22.92 6.02
N PRO A 46 37.88 21.94 6.91
CA PRO A 46 38.46 21.95 8.25
C PRO A 46 39.87 21.34 8.25
N ALA A 47 40.75 21.93 9.05
CA ALA A 47 42.15 21.54 9.22
C ALA A 47 42.38 20.57 10.41
N ALA A 48 43.24 19.59 10.15
CA ALA A 48 44.36 19.08 10.96
C ALA A 48 44.17 18.37 12.32
N GLY A 49 44.88 17.23 12.43
CA GLY A 49 45.39 16.58 13.65
C GLY A 49 44.63 15.31 14.02
N THR A 50 45.18 14.08 14.08
CA THR A 50 46.52 13.67 14.55
C THR A 50 46.82 12.23 14.07
N GLU A 51 48.04 11.97 13.61
CA GLU A 51 48.59 10.64 13.32
C GLU A 51 49.01 9.88 14.60
N GLN A 52 48.82 8.54 14.61
CA GLN A 52 49.75 7.47 15.06
C GLN A 52 48.97 6.16 15.41
N PRO A 53 49.60 4.96 15.43
CA PRO A 53 50.26 4.19 14.37
C PRO A 53 49.63 2.74 14.27
N PRO A 54 50.12 1.81 13.42
CA PRO A 54 49.37 0.59 13.09
C PRO A 54 49.58 -0.54 14.11
N VAL A 55 48.53 -1.33 14.36
CA VAL A 55 48.62 -2.62 15.04
C VAL A 55 47.98 -3.70 14.17
N GLN A 56 48.83 -4.59 13.65
CA GLN A 56 48.45 -5.87 13.05
C GLN A 56 48.30 -6.96 14.12
N PRO A 57 47.60 -8.07 13.81
CA PRO A 57 46.88 -8.92 14.76
C PRO A 57 47.70 -10.14 15.23
N PRO A 58 47.25 -10.85 16.27
CA PRO A 58 47.55 -12.26 16.43
C PRO A 58 46.32 -13.16 16.18
N ALA A 59 46.47 -14.02 15.17
CA ALA A 59 46.24 -15.46 15.13
C ALA A 59 44.93 -16.08 15.66
N ALA A 60 44.17 -16.59 14.68
CA ALA A 60 43.59 -17.93 14.57
C ALA A 60 43.64 -18.87 15.79
N LYS A 61 42.47 -19.41 16.14
CA LYS A 61 42.32 -20.83 16.49
C LYS A 61 41.26 -21.45 15.59
N SER A 62 41.74 -22.05 14.49
CA SER A 62 41.05 -23.13 13.81
C SER A 62 41.23 -24.42 14.63
N GLY A 63 40.20 -25.24 14.66
CA GLY A 63 40.19 -26.55 15.30
C GLY A 63 38.84 -27.22 15.12
N GLU A 64 38.42 -27.40 13.87
CA GLU A 64 37.43 -28.41 13.49
C GLU A 64 38.00 -29.80 13.82
N ASP A 65 37.23 -30.64 14.51
CA ASP A 65 37.02 -32.05 14.13
C ASP A 65 35.93 -32.67 15.03
N LEU A 66 34.74 -32.90 14.47
CA LEU A 66 33.75 -33.82 15.00
C LEU A 66 33.16 -34.65 13.86
N THR A 67 34.03 -35.21 13.02
CA THR A 67 33.65 -36.32 12.14
C THR A 67 33.45 -37.60 12.97
N GLN A 68 32.28 -37.75 13.60
CA GLN A 68 31.80 -39.04 14.10
C GLN A 68 30.27 -39.06 14.22
N PRO A 69 29.57 -40.01 13.57
CA PRO A 69 28.12 -40.16 13.71
C PRO A 69 27.81 -40.99 14.98
N PRO A 70 26.83 -40.59 15.82
CA PRO A 70 26.22 -41.51 16.77
C PRO A 70 25.17 -42.41 16.09
N PRO A 71 24.88 -43.58 16.69
CA PRO A 71 24.44 -44.78 15.97
C PRO A 71 22.92 -44.86 15.74
N ALA A 72 22.52 -45.66 14.76
CA ALA A 72 21.16 -46.15 14.62
C ALA A 72 20.89 -47.26 15.65
N ASP A 73 19.74 -47.23 16.34
CA ASP A 73 18.69 -48.25 16.15
C ASP A 73 17.41 -47.97 16.97
N SER A 74 16.27 -48.20 16.29
CA SER A 74 15.00 -48.79 16.74
C SER A 74 14.21 -48.20 17.93
N GLY A 75 12.99 -47.76 17.64
CA GLY A 75 11.96 -47.53 18.66
C GLY A 75 10.65 -46.93 18.15
N ASP A 76 9.83 -47.80 17.57
CA ASP A 76 8.36 -47.83 17.67
C ASP A 76 7.48 -46.69 17.11
N GLU A 77 6.26 -47.11 16.81
CA GLU A 77 5.28 -46.52 15.92
C GLU A 77 4.59 -45.22 16.44
N THR A 78 3.94 -44.55 15.49
CA THR A 78 2.89 -43.52 15.65
C THR A 78 3.31 -42.12 16.06
N ASP A 79 3.91 -41.37 15.13
CA ASP A 79 3.51 -39.98 14.95
C ASP A 79 2.53 -39.94 13.78
N THR A 80 1.25 -40.05 14.11
CA THR A 80 0.24 -39.29 13.40
C THR A 80 0.74 -37.86 13.41
N GLU A 81 1.29 -37.40 12.28
CA GLU A 81 1.29 -35.98 11.97
C GLU A 81 -0.19 -35.57 11.89
N GLU A 82 -0.77 -35.37 13.07
CA GLU A 82 -1.84 -34.43 13.29
C GLU A 82 -1.28 -33.12 12.77
N SER A 83 -1.48 -32.91 11.46
CA SER A 83 -1.34 -31.62 10.84
C SER A 83 -2.29 -30.73 11.61
N SER A 84 -1.77 -30.04 12.62
CA SER A 84 -2.53 -29.04 13.36
C SER A 84 -3.07 -28.08 12.30
N PRO A 85 -4.38 -27.86 12.20
CA PRO A 85 -4.97 -26.94 11.22
C PRO A 85 -4.61 -25.46 11.50
N ASP A 86 -3.65 -25.20 12.38
CA ASP A 86 -3.19 -23.88 12.81
C ASP A 86 -2.23 -23.20 11.80
N ASP A 87 -1.89 -23.84 10.68
CA ASP A 87 -1.05 -23.22 9.63
C ASP A 87 -1.83 -22.81 8.38
N LEU A 88 -3.15 -22.63 8.51
CA LEU A 88 -3.89 -21.74 7.62
C LEU A 88 -3.75 -20.32 8.16
N SER A 89 -2.56 -19.73 7.98
CA SER A 89 -2.40 -18.28 8.01
C SER A 89 -3.19 -17.70 6.83
N TYR A 90 -4.51 -17.63 6.95
CA TYR A 90 -5.33 -16.72 6.17
C TYR A 90 -4.65 -15.36 6.28
N GLY A 91 -4.09 -14.90 5.16
CA GLY A 91 -3.22 -13.73 5.11
C GLY A 91 -3.77 -12.59 5.96
N GLU A 92 -2.86 -11.86 6.59
CA GLU A 92 -3.18 -10.73 7.45
C GLU A 92 -4.29 -9.87 6.82
N ILE A 93 -5.45 -9.81 7.48
CA ILE A 93 -6.55 -8.94 7.03
C ILE A 93 -6.01 -7.51 7.18
N PRO A 94 -5.86 -6.76 6.08
CA PRO A 94 -5.25 -5.45 6.13
C PRO A 94 -6.08 -4.53 7.01
N ASP A 95 -5.42 -3.76 7.88
CA ASP A 95 -6.09 -2.76 8.70
C ASP A 95 -6.61 -1.63 7.79
N VAL A 96 -7.93 -1.44 7.79
CA VAL A 96 -8.57 -0.35 7.04
C VAL A 96 -8.45 0.94 7.83
N THR A 97 -7.81 1.94 7.22
CA THR A 97 -7.68 3.27 7.81
C THR A 97 -8.68 4.22 7.18
N VAL A 98 -9.44 4.92 8.04
CA VAL A 98 -10.38 5.98 7.65
C VAL A 98 -10.16 7.21 8.53
N ILE A 99 -10.50 8.38 8.00
CA ILE A 99 -10.45 9.65 8.74
C ILE A 99 -11.84 10.25 8.89
N GLU A 100 -11.98 11.10 9.90
CA GLU A 100 -13.14 11.95 10.04
C GLU A 100 -13.08 13.08 9.00
N LEU A 101 -14.09 13.14 8.14
CA LEU A 101 -14.17 14.09 7.06
C LEU A 101 -14.63 15.45 7.56
N THR A 102 -13.99 16.48 7.03
CA THR A 102 -14.54 17.84 6.99
C THR A 102 -14.95 18.16 5.55
N ASP A 103 -15.86 19.11 5.37
CA ASP A 103 -16.24 19.61 4.04
C ASP A 103 -15.01 19.98 3.19
N SER A 104 -14.03 20.66 3.81
CA SER A 104 -12.80 21.06 3.14
C SER A 104 -11.90 19.89 2.72
N ILE A 105 -11.84 18.81 3.51
CA ILE A 105 -11.03 17.62 3.17
C ILE A 105 -11.72 16.87 2.04
N ALA A 106 -13.03 16.64 2.15
CA ALA A 106 -13.78 15.89 1.16
C ALA A 106 -13.77 16.56 -0.22
N ARG A 107 -13.96 17.89 -0.29
CA ARG A 107 -13.86 18.66 -1.53
C ARG A 107 -12.48 18.56 -2.17
N ARG A 108 -11.43 18.80 -1.37
CA ARG A 108 -10.04 18.72 -1.86
C ARG A 108 -9.68 17.32 -2.33
N ALA A 109 -10.15 16.28 -1.64
CA ALA A 109 -9.92 14.89 -2.04
C ALA A 109 -10.54 14.58 -3.40
N LEU A 110 -11.79 15.01 -3.64
CA LEU A 110 -12.49 14.84 -4.91
C LEU A 110 -11.89 15.69 -6.04
N ASP A 111 -11.48 16.93 -5.75
CA ASP A 111 -10.83 17.79 -6.73
C ASP A 111 -9.48 17.22 -7.16
N ALA A 112 -8.69 16.73 -6.19
CA ALA A 112 -7.44 16.04 -6.46
C ALA A 112 -7.66 14.72 -7.20
N LEU A 113 -8.70 13.95 -6.88
CA LEU A 113 -9.05 12.72 -7.60
C LEU A 113 -9.36 12.99 -9.07
N GLY A 114 -10.16 14.02 -9.36
CA GLY A 114 -10.45 14.42 -10.74
C GLY A 114 -9.19 14.81 -11.51
N LEU A 115 -8.29 15.58 -10.89
CA LEU A 115 -7.00 15.96 -11.48
C LEU A 115 -6.13 14.73 -11.74
N VAL A 116 -6.00 13.86 -10.73
CA VAL A 116 -5.14 12.69 -10.80
C VAL A 116 -5.61 11.74 -11.90
N ARG A 117 -6.91 11.46 -11.96
CA ARG A 117 -7.48 10.59 -12.98
C ARG A 117 -7.29 11.12 -14.39
N ASP A 118 -7.37 12.43 -14.62
CA ASP A 118 -7.15 12.95 -15.96
C ASP A 118 -5.66 12.97 -16.33
N LYS A 119 -4.80 13.40 -15.40
CA LYS A 119 -3.37 13.63 -15.67
C LYS A 119 -2.53 12.36 -15.67
N TYR A 120 -2.91 11.36 -14.88
CA TYR A 120 -2.13 10.13 -14.65
C TYR A 120 -2.83 8.85 -15.13
N LYS A 121 -3.89 8.94 -15.94
CA LYS A 121 -4.59 7.76 -16.51
C LYS A 121 -3.69 6.78 -17.25
N ASP A 122 -2.61 7.27 -17.86
CA ASP A 122 -1.68 6.46 -18.66
C ASP A 122 -0.46 5.98 -17.85
N ALA A 123 -0.40 6.31 -16.55
CA ALA A 123 0.73 5.99 -15.67
C ALA A 123 0.80 4.51 -15.25
N ASN A 124 -0.27 3.74 -15.52
CA ASN A 124 -0.44 2.33 -15.11
C ASN A 124 -0.14 2.13 -13.62
N LEU A 125 -0.88 2.85 -12.76
CA LEU A 125 -0.69 2.87 -11.30
C LEU A 125 -0.81 1.47 -10.67
N GLU A 126 -1.53 0.56 -11.32
CA GLU A 126 -1.71 -0.84 -10.96
C GLU A 126 -0.45 -1.71 -11.04
N ASN A 127 0.59 -1.24 -11.74
CA ASN A 127 1.87 -1.96 -11.84
C ASN A 127 2.76 -1.79 -10.59
N TYR A 128 2.36 -0.93 -9.65
CA TYR A 128 3.10 -0.65 -8.44
C TYR A 128 2.42 -1.29 -7.24
N GLU A 129 3.23 -1.74 -6.27
CA GLU A 129 2.71 -2.34 -5.04
C GLU A 129 1.89 -1.34 -4.23
N SER A 130 2.27 -0.06 -4.26
CA SER A 130 1.54 1.04 -3.66
C SER A 130 1.71 2.34 -4.46
N LEU A 131 0.86 3.34 -4.19
CA LEU A 131 1.05 4.67 -4.75
C LEU A 131 2.37 5.32 -4.28
N GLN A 132 2.85 4.97 -3.09
CA GLN A 132 4.15 5.46 -2.62
C GLN A 132 5.30 4.84 -3.43
N ASP A 133 5.19 3.56 -3.80
CA ASP A 133 6.16 2.93 -4.69
C ASP A 133 6.21 3.61 -6.07
N PHE A 134 5.05 4.00 -6.61
CA PHE A 134 5.00 4.78 -7.84
C PHE A 134 5.76 6.11 -7.71
N VAL A 135 5.57 6.81 -6.58
CA VAL A 135 6.26 8.07 -6.27
C VAL A 135 7.77 7.88 -6.19
N ASP A 136 8.21 6.82 -5.52
CA ASP A 136 9.63 6.59 -5.26
C ASP A 136 10.37 6.08 -6.51
N GLN A 137 9.70 5.31 -7.36
CA GLN A 137 10.31 4.63 -8.51
C GLN A 137 10.34 5.46 -9.79
N THR A 138 9.49 6.48 -9.93
CA THR A 138 9.33 7.20 -11.20
C THR A 138 9.34 8.72 -11.07
N ASP A 139 9.78 9.40 -12.12
CA ASP A 139 9.67 10.87 -12.18
C ASP A 139 8.22 11.34 -12.36
N GLU A 140 7.35 10.51 -12.91
CA GLU A 140 5.93 10.79 -13.01
C GLU A 140 5.26 10.74 -11.62
N GLY A 141 5.61 9.75 -10.80
CA GLY A 141 5.18 9.62 -9.41
C GLY A 141 5.64 10.79 -8.54
N LYS A 142 6.87 11.30 -8.71
CA LYS A 142 7.29 12.53 -8.02
C LYS A 142 6.43 13.74 -8.39
N ARG A 143 5.99 13.84 -9.64
CA ARG A 143 5.05 14.90 -10.07
C ARG A 143 3.66 14.69 -9.49
N PHE A 144 3.21 13.43 -9.43
CA PHE A 144 1.95 13.06 -8.81
C PHE A 144 1.90 13.51 -7.35
N GLU A 145 2.94 13.21 -6.57
CA GLU A 145 3.01 13.67 -5.18
C GLU A 145 3.05 15.20 -5.10
N ALA A 146 3.77 15.88 -6.01
CA ALA A 146 3.80 17.34 -6.04
C ALA A 146 2.43 17.97 -6.31
N ASP A 147 1.62 17.37 -7.19
CA ASP A 147 0.25 17.84 -7.44
C ASP A 147 -0.66 17.62 -6.23
N LEU A 148 -0.54 16.48 -5.54
CA LEU A 148 -1.28 16.23 -4.30
C LEU A 148 -0.89 17.21 -3.19
N LYS A 149 0.40 17.54 -3.08
CA LYS A 149 0.90 18.60 -2.19
C LYS A 149 0.35 19.97 -2.57
N ALA A 150 0.23 20.27 -3.85
CA ALA A 150 -0.41 21.51 -4.33
C ALA A 150 -1.93 21.55 -4.02
N ALA A 151 -2.60 20.40 -3.99
CA ALA A 151 -3.98 20.27 -3.53
C ALA A 151 -4.11 20.33 -1.99
N GLY A 152 -2.99 20.35 -1.27
CA GLY A 152 -2.90 20.56 0.17
C GLY A 152 -2.92 19.28 1.02
N PHE A 153 -2.50 18.14 0.45
CA PHE A 153 -2.21 16.91 1.19
C PHE A 153 -0.71 16.82 1.46
N ALA A 154 -0.29 16.42 2.67
CA ALA A 154 1.13 16.34 2.98
C ALA A 154 1.81 15.16 2.27
N THR A 155 1.08 14.05 2.13
CA THR A 155 1.56 12.80 1.52
C THR A 155 0.51 12.20 0.60
N VAL A 156 0.94 11.27 -0.26
CA VAL A 156 0.04 10.47 -1.09
C VAL A 156 -0.90 9.62 -0.24
N ASP A 157 -0.39 9.04 0.84
CA ASP A 157 -1.18 8.22 1.76
C ASP A 157 -2.31 9.04 2.42
N GLU A 158 -2.05 10.27 2.86
CA GLU A 158 -3.08 11.14 3.44
C GLU A 158 -4.23 11.40 2.44
N TRP A 159 -3.87 11.66 1.17
CA TRP A 159 -4.87 11.82 0.12
C TRP A 159 -5.64 10.53 -0.14
N ASN A 160 -4.94 9.38 -0.23
CA ASN A 160 -5.56 8.08 -0.47
C ASN A 160 -6.58 7.75 0.63
N VAL A 161 -6.20 7.90 1.90
CA VAL A 161 -7.11 7.68 3.05
C VAL A 161 -8.31 8.63 3.02
N ALA A 162 -8.11 9.89 2.61
CA ALA A 162 -9.20 10.84 2.47
C ALA A 162 -10.19 10.41 1.35
N VAL A 163 -9.69 10.00 0.18
CA VAL A 163 -10.53 9.49 -0.91
C VAL A 163 -11.27 8.23 -0.48
N THR A 164 -10.58 7.25 0.13
CA THR A 164 -11.21 6.02 0.65
C THR A 164 -12.32 6.33 1.67
N SER A 165 -12.09 7.30 2.57
CA SER A 165 -13.11 7.72 3.55
C SER A 165 -14.33 8.33 2.88
N VAL A 166 -14.14 9.12 1.81
CA VAL A 166 -15.24 9.65 0.99
C VAL A 166 -15.96 8.53 0.24
N SER A 167 -15.23 7.57 -0.34
CA SER A 167 -15.79 6.41 -1.05
C SER A 167 -16.69 5.58 -0.15
N PHE A 168 -16.24 5.19 1.06
CA PHE A 168 -17.08 4.42 1.98
C PHE A 168 -18.34 5.18 2.38
N ALA A 169 -18.23 6.49 2.66
CA ALA A 169 -19.38 7.32 2.97
C ALA A 169 -20.34 7.44 1.78
N TYR A 170 -19.83 7.57 0.56
CA TYR A 170 -20.63 7.62 -0.66
C TYR A 170 -21.39 6.30 -0.88
N SER A 171 -20.69 5.16 -0.91
CA SER A 171 -21.31 3.83 -1.06
C SER A 171 -22.29 3.49 0.08
N ALA A 172 -22.05 3.96 1.30
CA ALA A 172 -23.02 3.80 2.39
C ALA A 172 -24.34 4.53 2.12
N ILE A 173 -24.31 5.66 1.41
CA ILE A 173 -25.49 6.46 1.07
C ILE A 173 -26.17 5.91 -0.20
N THR A 174 -25.39 5.57 -1.23
CA THR A 174 -25.92 5.26 -2.56
C THR A 174 -26.12 3.77 -2.83
N GLU A 175 -25.37 2.90 -2.14
CA GLU A 175 -25.29 1.47 -2.42
C GLU A 175 -25.63 0.59 -1.21
N ASN A 176 -26.07 1.18 -0.10
CA ASN A 176 -26.44 0.48 1.13
C ASN A 176 -25.30 -0.30 1.82
N LEU A 177 -24.04 0.11 1.60
CA LEU A 177 -22.84 -0.56 2.15
C LEU A 177 -22.94 -0.85 3.66
N THR A 178 -23.50 0.06 4.45
CA THR A 178 -23.58 -0.10 5.92
C THR A 178 -24.43 -1.32 6.31
N ASP A 179 -25.57 -1.52 5.66
CA ASP A 179 -26.45 -2.64 5.95
C ASP A 179 -25.81 -3.96 5.50
N ASP A 180 -25.19 -3.97 4.33
CA ASP A 180 -24.50 -5.14 3.78
C ASP A 180 -23.33 -5.58 4.68
N LEU A 181 -22.54 -4.63 5.19
CA LEU A 181 -21.46 -4.93 6.14
C LEU A 181 -22.01 -5.41 7.49
N THR A 182 -23.11 -4.82 7.97
CA THR A 182 -23.75 -5.23 9.23
C THR A 182 -24.32 -6.67 9.14
N ALA A 183 -24.90 -7.03 8.00
CA ALA A 183 -25.37 -8.38 7.73
C ALA A 183 -24.18 -9.38 7.73
N GLN A 184 -23.10 -9.07 7.03
CA GLN A 184 -21.89 -9.91 7.00
C GLN A 184 -21.26 -10.08 8.39
N ILE A 185 -21.17 -9.01 9.18
CA ILE A 185 -20.69 -9.09 10.57
C ILE A 185 -21.56 -10.06 11.38
N THR A 186 -22.89 -9.96 11.24
CA THR A 186 -23.84 -10.84 11.95
C THR A 186 -23.66 -12.31 11.55
N GLU A 187 -23.43 -12.59 10.27
CA GLU A 187 -23.17 -13.95 9.77
C GLU A 187 -21.86 -14.51 10.36
N ILE A 188 -20.79 -13.73 10.37
CA ILE A 188 -19.49 -14.13 10.94
C ILE A 188 -19.60 -14.37 12.45
N GLU A 189 -20.32 -13.51 13.18
CA GLU A 189 -20.57 -13.69 14.61
C GLU A 189 -21.24 -15.04 14.90
N GLN A 190 -22.18 -15.46 14.05
CA GLN A 190 -22.93 -16.71 14.20
C GLN A 190 -22.20 -17.97 13.69
N ASP A 191 -21.17 -17.82 12.86
CA ASP A 191 -20.49 -18.96 12.22
C ASP A 191 -19.66 -19.78 13.22
N SER A 192 -20.17 -20.91 13.71
CA SER A 192 -19.45 -21.74 14.67
C SER A 192 -18.23 -22.48 14.11
N SER A 193 -18.00 -22.42 12.78
CA SER A 193 -16.84 -23.04 12.14
C SER A 193 -15.58 -22.19 12.20
N LEU A 194 -15.72 -20.88 12.42
CA LEU A 194 -14.59 -19.95 12.52
C LEU A 194 -14.05 -19.86 13.95
N ALA A 195 -12.73 -19.89 14.07
CA ALA A 195 -12.04 -19.57 15.32
C ALA A 195 -12.34 -18.13 15.76
N GLN A 196 -12.40 -17.88 17.07
CA GLN A 196 -12.81 -16.57 17.62
C GLN A 196 -11.86 -15.44 17.22
N ASP A 197 -10.55 -15.68 17.22
CA ASP A 197 -9.56 -14.68 16.81
C ASP A 197 -9.72 -14.29 15.33
N MET A 198 -10.09 -15.26 14.47
CA MET A 198 -10.39 -15.00 13.07
C MET A 198 -11.63 -14.13 12.93
N LYS A 199 -12.72 -14.46 13.66
CA LYS A 199 -13.94 -13.66 13.68
C LYS A 199 -13.65 -12.23 14.12
N ASP A 200 -12.93 -12.07 15.22
CA ASP A 200 -12.61 -10.75 15.78
C ASP A 200 -11.83 -9.91 14.75
N ARG A 201 -10.86 -10.51 14.06
CA ARG A 201 -10.09 -9.84 13.00
C ARG A 201 -10.98 -9.44 11.81
N MET A 202 -11.82 -10.34 11.32
CA MET A 202 -12.74 -10.06 10.22
C MET A 202 -13.75 -8.96 10.58
N ILE A 203 -14.37 -9.07 11.76
CA ILE A 203 -15.35 -8.11 12.26
C ILE A 203 -14.69 -6.74 12.46
N LYS A 204 -13.47 -6.67 12.98
CA LYS A 204 -12.72 -5.41 13.11
C LYS A 204 -12.53 -4.74 11.75
N GLY A 205 -12.08 -5.49 10.74
CA GLY A 205 -11.89 -4.98 9.38
C GLY A 205 -13.19 -4.46 8.76
N LEU A 206 -14.28 -5.23 8.84
CA LEU A 206 -15.58 -4.82 8.31
C LEU A 206 -16.14 -3.60 9.03
N LYS A 207 -16.01 -3.52 10.37
CA LYS A 207 -16.44 -2.34 11.14
C LYS A 207 -15.68 -1.07 10.78
N ALA A 208 -14.39 -1.18 10.43
CA ALA A 208 -13.59 -0.03 10.01
C ALA A 208 -14.02 0.56 8.65
N MET A 209 -14.69 -0.24 7.80
CA MET A 209 -15.26 0.22 6.53
C MET A 209 -16.62 0.91 6.69
N ILE A 210 -17.28 0.78 7.85
CA ILE A 210 -18.55 1.47 8.12
C ILE A 210 -18.26 2.94 8.44
N PRO A 211 -18.69 3.89 7.60
CA PRO A 211 -18.37 5.31 7.78
C PRO A 211 -19.13 5.90 8.98
N SER A 212 -18.54 6.92 9.61
CA SER A 212 -19.19 7.67 10.69
C SER A 212 -20.44 8.43 10.20
N GLU A 213 -21.37 8.73 11.12
CA GLU A 213 -22.54 9.57 10.83
C GLU A 213 -22.15 10.96 10.30
N ASN A 214 -21.03 11.51 10.77
CA ASN A 214 -20.53 12.78 10.27
C ASN A 214 -20.01 12.65 8.83
N ASN A 215 -19.22 11.60 8.53
CA ASN A 215 -18.73 11.37 7.17
C ASN A 215 -19.89 11.24 6.18
N LYS A 216 -20.95 10.51 6.56
CA LYS A 216 -22.19 10.43 5.77
C LYS A 216 -22.83 11.80 5.55
N LYS A 217 -22.93 12.64 6.58
CA LYS A 217 -23.48 14.01 6.45
C LYS A 217 -22.65 14.90 5.54
N VAL A 218 -21.32 14.85 5.64
CA VAL A 218 -20.42 15.62 4.77
C VAL A 218 -20.58 15.19 3.33
N VAL A 219 -20.59 13.89 3.04
CA VAL A 219 -20.76 13.39 1.68
C VAL A 219 -22.17 13.64 1.15
N GLN A 220 -23.21 13.53 1.98
CA GLN A 220 -24.57 13.91 1.57
C GLN A 220 -24.65 15.37 1.13
N ALA A 221 -24.00 16.29 1.86
CA ALA A 221 -23.95 17.70 1.46
C ALA A 221 -23.24 17.91 0.11
N LEU A 222 -22.28 17.05 -0.25
CA LEU A 222 -21.61 17.08 -1.55
C LEU A 222 -22.44 16.44 -2.66
N ILE A 223 -23.26 15.42 -2.35
CA ILE A 223 -24.25 14.86 -3.28
C ILE A 223 -25.29 15.95 -3.64
N ASP A 224 -25.73 16.71 -2.64
CA ASP A 224 -26.71 17.79 -2.82
C ASP A 224 -26.11 19.03 -3.52
N ASP A 225 -24.77 19.09 -3.65
CA ASP A 225 -24.05 20.15 -4.34
C ASP A 225 -23.81 19.77 -5.82
N PRO A 226 -24.45 20.44 -6.79
CA PRO A 226 -24.31 20.11 -8.21
C PRO A 226 -22.87 20.26 -8.73
N ALA A 227 -21.99 21.03 -8.07
CA ALA A 227 -20.59 21.14 -8.47
C ALA A 227 -19.77 19.87 -8.12
N TYR A 228 -20.24 19.05 -7.18
CA TYR A 228 -19.54 17.87 -6.68
C TYR A 228 -20.31 16.57 -6.91
N ALA A 229 -21.61 16.61 -7.19
CA ALA A 229 -22.42 15.43 -7.50
C ALA A 229 -21.84 14.57 -8.64
N GLU A 230 -21.38 15.19 -9.74
CA GLU A 230 -20.72 14.45 -10.82
C GLU A 230 -19.34 13.92 -10.43
N LYS A 231 -18.59 14.66 -9.61
CA LYS A 231 -17.26 14.22 -9.14
C LYS A 231 -17.36 13.02 -8.20
N LEU A 232 -18.43 12.91 -7.42
CA LEU A 232 -18.67 11.74 -6.57
C LEU A 232 -18.93 10.48 -7.39
N LYS A 233 -19.49 10.59 -8.60
CA LYS A 233 -19.68 9.43 -9.48
C LYS A 233 -18.37 8.82 -9.95
N LEU A 234 -17.30 9.61 -10.00
CA LEU A 234 -15.95 9.10 -10.27
C LEU A 234 -15.64 7.94 -9.31
N LEU A 235 -16.04 8.01 -8.04
CA LEU A 235 -15.81 6.94 -7.07
C LEU A 235 -16.46 5.60 -7.45
N ALA A 236 -17.51 5.62 -8.27
CA ALA A 236 -18.22 4.44 -8.75
C ALA A 236 -17.77 3.94 -10.14
N GLU A 237 -16.92 4.70 -10.84
CA GLU A 237 -16.61 4.47 -12.27
C GLU A 237 -15.40 3.54 -12.54
N GLU A 238 -14.78 2.92 -11.52
CA GLU A 238 -13.68 1.96 -11.74
C GLU A 238 -14.18 0.50 -11.85
N GLY A 239 -14.90 0.23 -12.94
CA GLY A 239 -15.39 -1.12 -13.25
C GLY A 239 -15.77 -1.40 -14.71
N GLU A 240 -15.38 -0.55 -15.67
CA GLU A 240 -15.57 -0.79 -17.10
C GLU A 240 -14.25 -1.01 -17.85
#